data_AF-A0A061D4L7-F1
#
_entry.id   AF-A0A061D4L7-F1
#
_cell.length_a   1.000
_cell.length_b   1.000
_cell.length_c   1.000
_cell.angle_alpha   90.00
_cell.angle_beta   90.00
_cell.angle_gamma   90.00
#
_symmetry.space_group_name_H-M   'P 1'
#
loop_
_entity.id
_entity.type
_entity.pdbx_description
1 polymer ?
#
loop_
_entity_poly.entity_id
_entity_poly.type
_entity_poly.pdbx_seq_one_letter_code
_entity_poly.pdbx_strand_id
1 'polypeptide(L)'
;MVYTSLTEAPRNFREGIDWLVALKRNGFENNLKAISDAVYNFLADKPVGSAQLPAFQNVKLITKEFMEQEELKDHLPVKLMLTRFNRPKDEKTNVFAMVLNAAGDRDDTHIGEKWRFNAENIAQNLTKTVNGCEKFLENVKIPNQYESAYSSEATWEKSCSEKPENCAAVFVGIAPMLYTGLMSLLYATDADEFTLSPFKAKKNLGDLLNALRYVKPECRTDMSRSDVVNALNCVEHPAFETLHQLSEFWIFHGSNNDGAVEGMEAAKSAGVEEVIEPVNAAEPVNALKAEKPGKPEKSGKSGKSGKSGRSGRLGKSGKSGKSGKSKKSGKA
;
A
#
# COMPACT_ATOMS: atom_id res chain seq x y z
N MET A 1 -5.89 -6.40 -13.90
CA MET A 1 -5.64 -5.00 -13.47
C MET A 1 -6.98 -4.26 -13.31
N VAL A 2 -7.13 -3.39 -12.30
CA VAL A 2 -8.42 -2.78 -11.91
C VAL A 2 -8.45 -1.27 -12.11
N TYR A 3 -7.31 -0.59 -11.96
CA TYR A 3 -7.23 0.87 -11.98
C TYR A 3 -6.47 1.39 -13.20
N THR A 4 -6.93 2.52 -13.74
CA THR A 4 -6.36 3.23 -14.89
C THR A 4 -5.80 4.60 -14.53
N SER A 5 -6.09 5.09 -13.32
CA SER A 5 -5.60 6.37 -12.81
C SER A 5 -5.05 6.24 -11.38
N LEU A 6 -4.02 7.03 -11.05
CA LEU A 6 -3.49 7.18 -9.68
C LEU A 6 -4.43 7.98 -8.76
N THR A 7 -5.50 8.59 -9.29
CA THR A 7 -6.55 9.22 -8.46
C THR A 7 -7.57 8.20 -7.93
N GLU A 8 -7.57 6.97 -8.47
CA GLU A 8 -8.37 5.88 -7.95
C GLU A 8 -7.72 5.34 -6.67
N ALA A 9 -8.51 5.23 -5.60
CA ALA A 9 -8.00 4.90 -4.28
C ALA A 9 -7.79 3.38 -4.12
N PRO A 10 -6.61 2.93 -3.65
CA PRO A 10 -6.40 1.56 -3.20
C PRO A 10 -7.39 1.12 -2.12
N ARG A 11 -7.89 -0.12 -2.21
CA ARG A 11 -8.85 -0.71 -1.24
C ARG A 11 -8.21 -1.64 -0.22
N ASN A 12 -6.94 -1.99 -0.42
CA ASN A 12 -6.20 -2.87 0.48
C ASN A 12 -4.70 -2.59 0.37
N PHE A 13 -3.96 -3.15 1.33
CA PHE A 13 -2.51 -2.95 1.44
C PHE A 13 -1.75 -3.25 0.14
N ARG A 14 -2.03 -4.39 -0.50
CA ARG A 14 -1.36 -4.75 -1.76
C ARG A 14 -1.60 -3.70 -2.84
N GLU A 15 -2.83 -3.25 -3.02
CA GLU A 15 -3.15 -2.18 -3.98
C GLU A 15 -2.43 -0.87 -3.63
N GLY A 16 -2.23 -0.58 -2.34
CA GLY A 16 -1.44 0.57 -1.89
C GLY A 16 0.03 0.47 -2.30
N ILE A 17 0.62 -0.73 -2.17
CA ILE A 17 1.99 -0.99 -2.65
C ILE A 17 2.06 -0.88 -4.17
N ASP A 18 1.08 -1.41 -4.90
CA ASP A 18 0.99 -1.27 -6.35
C ASP A 18 0.90 0.20 -6.78
N TRP A 19 0.13 1.01 -6.05
CA TRP A 19 0.01 2.46 -6.29
C TRP A 19 1.36 3.17 -6.15
N LEU A 20 2.13 2.84 -5.10
CA LEU A 20 3.48 3.38 -4.90
C LEU A 20 4.43 2.98 -6.02
N VAL A 21 4.38 1.73 -6.48
CA VAL A 21 5.22 1.24 -7.58
C VAL A 21 4.80 1.90 -8.91
N ALA A 22 3.51 2.19 -9.11
CA ALA A 22 3.03 2.87 -10.31
C ALA A 22 3.59 4.30 -10.45
N LEU A 23 3.90 5.00 -9.36
CA LEU A 23 4.58 6.31 -9.39
C LEU A 23 5.94 6.27 -10.11
N LYS A 24 6.61 5.12 -10.12
CA LYS A 24 7.91 4.93 -10.77
C LYS A 24 7.84 4.97 -12.30
N ARG A 25 6.66 4.78 -12.87
CA ARG A 25 6.48 4.68 -14.32
C ARG A 25 6.70 6.04 -14.95
N ASN A 26 7.52 6.06 -16.00
CA ASN A 26 7.81 7.22 -16.83
C ASN A 26 8.27 8.44 -16.01
N GLY A 27 9.57 8.55 -15.76
CA GLY A 27 10.15 9.73 -15.09
C GLY A 27 10.08 9.69 -13.57
N PHE A 28 10.52 8.58 -12.97
CA PHE A 28 10.46 8.33 -11.52
C PHE A 28 10.88 9.54 -10.65
N GLU A 29 12.06 10.11 -10.89
CA GLU A 29 12.56 11.24 -10.09
C GLU A 29 11.66 12.49 -10.19
N ASN A 30 11.21 12.81 -11.40
CA ASN A 30 10.32 13.95 -11.64
C ASN A 30 8.94 13.73 -11.00
N ASN A 31 8.40 12.52 -11.12
CA ASN A 31 7.12 12.15 -10.51
C ASN A 31 7.19 12.23 -9.00
N LEU A 32 8.27 11.73 -8.40
CA LEU A 32 8.48 11.81 -6.95
C LEU A 32 8.65 13.24 -6.46
N LYS A 33 9.35 14.08 -7.21
CA LYS A 33 9.41 15.51 -6.89
C LYS A 33 8.02 16.14 -6.95
N ALA A 34 7.29 15.91 -8.03
CA ALA A 34 5.97 16.50 -8.25
C ALA A 34 4.93 16.08 -7.21
N ILE A 35 4.88 14.79 -6.84
CA ILE A 35 4.01 14.33 -5.75
C ILE A 35 4.46 14.89 -4.39
N SER A 36 5.76 15.03 -4.16
CA SER A 36 6.25 15.56 -2.88
C SER A 36 5.92 17.04 -2.71
N ASP A 37 6.05 17.81 -3.79
CA ASP A 37 5.58 19.20 -3.85
C ASP A 37 4.06 19.26 -3.61
N ALA A 38 3.28 18.38 -4.27
CA ALA A 38 1.83 18.31 -4.10
C ALA A 38 1.41 17.92 -2.68
N VAL A 39 2.10 16.96 -2.05
CA VAL A 39 1.87 16.56 -0.64
C VAL A 39 2.22 17.70 0.30
N TYR A 40 3.36 18.37 0.09
CA TYR A 40 3.74 19.53 0.89
C TYR A 40 2.65 20.60 0.84
N ASN A 41 2.19 20.97 -0.36
CA ASN A 41 1.14 21.96 -0.55
C ASN A 41 -0.20 21.50 0.04
N PHE A 42 -0.58 20.23 -0.16
CA PHE A 42 -1.78 19.65 0.42
C PHE A 42 -1.80 19.73 1.95
N LEU A 43 -0.66 19.46 2.59
CA LEU A 43 -0.51 19.57 4.04
C LEU A 43 -0.46 21.04 4.50
N ALA A 44 0.06 21.95 3.67
CA ALA A 44 0.18 23.38 3.95
C ALA A 44 -1.14 24.14 3.86
N ASP A 45 -1.94 23.82 2.84
CA ASP A 45 -3.18 24.54 2.55
C ASP A 45 -4.25 24.29 3.60
N LYS A 46 -4.04 23.34 4.53
CA LYS A 46 -4.94 22.96 5.62
C LYS A 46 -6.38 22.90 5.10
N PRO A 47 -6.89 21.75 4.62
CA PRO A 47 -8.31 21.68 4.31
C PRO A 47 -9.13 21.84 5.60
N VAL A 48 -9.43 23.10 5.96
CA VAL A 48 -10.25 23.49 7.09
C VAL A 48 -11.68 23.29 6.61
N GLY A 49 -12.12 22.03 6.67
CA GLY A 49 -13.44 21.60 6.26
C GLY A 49 -13.42 20.31 5.46
N SER A 50 -14.19 19.32 5.91
CA SER A 50 -14.39 18.03 5.25
C SER A 50 -14.88 18.13 3.80
N ALA A 51 -15.50 19.26 3.42
CA ALA A 51 -16.09 19.49 2.11
C ALA A 51 -15.10 19.85 0.99
N GLN A 52 -13.86 20.24 1.30
CA GLN A 52 -12.95 20.78 0.27
C GLN A 52 -12.20 19.71 -0.53
N LEU A 53 -12.12 18.46 -0.05
CA LEU A 53 -11.40 17.37 -0.74
C LEU A 53 -12.17 16.05 -0.69
N PRO A 54 -13.15 15.86 -1.60
CA PRO A 54 -13.92 14.63 -1.71
C PRO A 54 -13.04 13.38 -1.90
N ALA A 55 -11.93 13.50 -2.64
CA ALA A 55 -10.97 12.42 -2.84
C ALA A 55 -10.34 11.94 -1.51
N PHE A 56 -9.92 12.88 -0.66
CA PHE A 56 -9.33 12.54 0.64
C PHE A 56 -10.34 11.84 1.55
N GLN A 57 -11.59 12.34 1.62
CA GLN A 57 -12.62 11.71 2.46
C GLN A 57 -12.97 10.30 2.00
N ASN A 58 -13.05 10.09 0.68
CA ASN A 58 -13.29 8.76 0.13
C ASN A 58 -12.16 7.78 0.49
N VAL A 59 -10.91 8.16 0.23
CA VAL A 59 -9.74 7.33 0.60
C VAL A 59 -9.71 7.09 2.10
N LYS A 60 -10.14 8.08 2.89
CA LYS A 60 -10.18 7.99 4.34
C LYS A 60 -11.14 6.91 4.83
N LEU A 61 -12.33 6.83 4.26
CA LEU A 61 -13.29 5.77 4.57
C LEU A 61 -12.73 4.40 4.17
N ILE A 62 -12.18 4.29 2.96
CA ILE A 62 -11.59 3.04 2.45
C ILE A 62 -10.46 2.52 3.35
N THR A 63 -9.53 3.40 3.73
CA THR A 63 -8.41 3.03 4.61
C THR A 63 -8.89 2.67 6.02
N LYS A 64 -9.96 3.30 6.53
CA LYS A 64 -10.59 2.92 7.79
C LYS A 64 -11.21 1.51 7.70
N GLU A 65 -12.02 1.26 6.67
CA GLU A 65 -12.65 -0.05 6.43
C GLU A 65 -11.61 -1.17 6.33
N PHE A 66 -10.48 -0.91 5.66
CA PHE A 66 -9.35 -1.83 5.64
C PHE A 66 -8.83 -2.16 7.04
N MET A 67 -8.60 -1.14 7.89
CA MET A 67 -8.11 -1.34 9.25
C MET A 67 -9.12 -2.03 10.17
N GLU A 68 -10.42 -1.93 9.88
CA GLU A 68 -11.50 -2.55 10.67
C GLU A 68 -11.74 -4.03 10.35
N GLN A 69 -11.03 -4.61 9.38
CA GLN A 69 -11.09 -6.05 9.10
C GLN A 69 -10.79 -6.89 10.35
N GLU A 70 -11.53 -7.98 10.55
CA GLU A 70 -11.43 -8.85 11.74
C GLU A 70 -10.00 -9.37 11.94
N GLU A 71 -9.30 -9.69 10.84
CA GLU A 71 -7.93 -10.19 10.84
C GLU A 71 -6.88 -9.11 11.15
N LEU A 72 -7.25 -7.82 11.14
CA LEU A 72 -6.33 -6.69 11.29
C LEU A 72 -6.59 -5.85 12.54
N LYS A 73 -7.85 -5.59 12.90
CA LYS A 73 -8.26 -4.57 13.88
C LYS A 73 -7.62 -4.73 15.27
N ASP A 74 -7.29 -5.95 15.66
CA ASP A 74 -6.71 -6.28 16.97
C ASP A 74 -5.18 -6.24 16.98
N HIS A 75 -4.52 -6.10 15.82
CA HIS A 75 -3.08 -5.88 15.75
C HIS A 75 -2.71 -4.54 16.39
N LEU A 76 -1.66 -4.51 17.21
CA LEU A 76 -1.27 -3.32 17.98
C LEU A 76 -1.12 -2.04 17.13
N PRO A 77 -0.45 -2.05 15.95
CA PRO A 77 -0.34 -0.86 15.10
C PRO A 77 -1.70 -0.38 14.58
N VAL A 78 -2.58 -1.32 14.21
CA VAL A 78 -3.91 -1.03 13.68
C VAL A 78 -4.81 -0.47 14.77
N LYS A 79 -4.85 -1.12 15.93
CA LYS A 79 -5.62 -0.67 17.10
C LYS A 79 -5.22 0.74 17.55
N LEU A 80 -3.92 1.02 17.58
CA LEU A 80 -3.42 2.36 17.91
C LEU A 80 -3.89 3.39 16.89
N MET A 81 -3.85 3.05 15.59
CA MET A 81 -4.29 3.94 14.52
C MET A 81 -5.80 4.18 14.53
N LEU A 82 -6.62 3.14 14.69
CA LEU A 82 -8.07 3.24 14.84
C LEU A 82 -8.48 4.04 16.09
N THR A 83 -7.77 3.87 17.20
CA THR A 83 -8.00 4.67 18.42
C THR A 83 -7.73 6.16 18.15
N ARG A 84 -6.68 6.47 17.39
CA ARG A 84 -6.36 7.86 17.01
C ARG A 84 -7.41 8.42 16.03
N PHE A 85 -7.90 7.61 15.10
CA PHE A 85 -8.96 7.99 14.17
C PHE A 85 -10.25 8.38 14.88
N ASN A 86 -10.65 7.57 15.87
CA ASN A 86 -11.93 7.73 16.58
C ASN A 86 -11.85 8.73 17.73
N ARG A 87 -10.66 9.29 18.04
CA ARG A 87 -10.53 10.29 19.11
C ARG A 87 -10.92 11.66 18.56
N PRO A 88 -11.92 12.35 19.16
CA PRO A 88 -12.17 13.75 18.85
C PRO A 88 -10.97 14.57 19.33
N LYS A 89 -10.35 15.34 18.43
CA LYS A 89 -9.34 16.33 18.80
C LYS A 89 -9.89 17.73 18.58
N ASP A 90 -9.60 18.61 19.53
CA ASP A 90 -9.88 20.03 19.45
C ASP A 90 -9.23 20.62 18.18
N GLU A 91 -10.04 21.31 17.38
CA GLU A 91 -9.67 21.98 16.12
C GLU A 91 -8.55 23.02 16.25
N LYS A 92 -8.15 23.36 17.48
CA LYS A 92 -7.19 24.46 17.76
C LYS A 92 -5.72 24.09 17.58
N THR A 93 -5.38 22.84 17.25
CA THR A 93 -3.97 22.43 17.12
C THR A 93 -3.49 22.62 15.67
N ASN A 94 -2.51 23.50 15.45
CA ASN A 94 -1.93 23.75 14.13
C ASN A 94 -1.10 22.53 13.67
N VAL A 95 -1.72 21.60 12.95
CA VAL A 95 -1.14 20.37 12.38
C VAL A 95 0.14 20.65 11.62
N PHE A 96 0.13 21.72 10.84
CA PHE A 96 1.28 22.17 10.07
C PHE A 96 2.43 22.59 10.99
N ALA A 97 2.14 23.25 12.12
CA ALA A 97 3.18 23.52 13.11
C ALA A 97 3.66 22.23 13.78
N MET A 98 2.79 21.27 14.12
CA MET A 98 3.24 20.03 14.77
C MET A 98 4.04 19.11 13.84
N VAL A 99 3.66 19.01 12.57
CA VAL A 99 4.27 18.14 11.55
C VAL A 99 5.49 18.81 10.90
N LEU A 100 5.50 20.13 10.70
CA LEU A 100 6.64 20.83 10.07
C LEU A 100 7.59 21.53 11.06
N ASN A 101 7.07 22.02 12.19
CA ASN A 101 7.82 22.78 13.20
C ASN A 101 7.80 22.02 14.53
N ALA A 102 8.61 20.99 14.67
CA ALA A 102 8.86 20.35 15.97
C ALA A 102 9.55 21.33 16.96
N ALA A 103 8.80 22.32 17.41
CA ALA A 103 9.11 23.37 18.37
C ALA A 103 7.91 23.49 19.31
N GLY A 104 7.73 22.45 20.13
CA GLY A 104 6.75 22.42 21.20
C GLY A 104 7.43 21.97 22.48
N ASP A 105 8.15 22.89 23.11
CA ASP A 105 8.51 22.96 24.55
C ASP A 105 8.69 21.64 25.31
N ARG A 106 9.45 20.71 24.72
CA ARG A 106 10.06 19.61 25.43
C ARG A 106 11.54 19.63 25.09
N ASP A 107 12.34 19.48 26.14
CA ASP A 107 13.79 19.61 26.25
C ASP A 107 14.61 18.61 25.39
N ASP A 108 14.12 18.29 24.19
CA ASP A 108 14.72 17.39 23.22
C ASP A 108 15.01 18.17 21.92
N THR A 109 15.94 19.11 22.01
CA THR A 109 16.41 19.98 20.90
C THR A 109 16.98 19.20 19.70
N HIS A 110 17.25 17.91 19.85
CA HIS A 110 17.71 17.04 18.75
C HIS A 110 16.60 16.42 17.91
N ILE A 111 15.37 16.37 18.42
CA ILE A 111 14.22 15.87 17.66
C ILE A 111 13.82 16.97 16.66
N GLY A 112 13.66 18.22 17.12
CA GLY A 112 13.23 19.36 16.31
C GLY A 112 13.99 19.61 14.99
N GLU A 113 15.30 19.40 14.97
CA GLU A 113 16.14 19.65 13.79
C GLU A 113 16.01 18.57 12.70
N LYS A 114 15.58 17.35 13.05
CA LYS A 114 15.44 16.21 12.12
C LYS A 114 14.14 16.24 11.31
N TRP A 115 13.12 16.98 11.77
CA TRP A 115 11.73 16.84 11.31
C TRP A 115 11.19 18.00 10.46
N ARG A 116 12.05 18.78 9.82
CA ARG A 116 11.59 19.79 8.85
C ARG A 116 11.03 19.09 7.61
N PHE A 117 9.74 18.79 7.60
CA PHE A 117 9.02 18.45 6.38
C PHE A 117 9.11 19.67 5.45
N ASN A 118 10.05 19.64 4.53
CA ASN A 118 10.04 20.44 3.33
C ASN A 118 9.88 19.48 2.15
N ALA A 119 9.55 20.00 0.96
CA ALA A 119 9.32 19.15 -0.21
C ALA A 119 10.52 18.24 -0.53
N GLU A 120 11.75 18.69 -0.27
CA GLU A 120 12.97 17.90 -0.49
C GLU A 120 13.04 16.68 0.44
N ASN A 121 12.81 16.86 1.74
CA ASN A 121 12.81 15.77 2.70
C ASN A 121 11.68 14.77 2.44
N ILE A 122 10.50 15.26 2.03
CA ILE A 122 9.39 14.39 1.57
C ILE A 122 9.84 13.58 0.37
N ALA A 123 10.46 14.20 -0.63
CA ALA A 123 10.92 13.51 -1.84
C ALA A 123 11.98 12.44 -1.53
N GLN A 124 12.97 12.77 -0.70
CA GLN A 124 14.00 11.81 -0.30
C GLN A 124 13.42 10.61 0.43
N ASN A 125 12.53 10.86 1.40
CA ASN A 125 11.93 9.76 2.16
C ASN A 125 10.93 8.97 1.33
N LEU A 126 10.12 9.62 0.49
CA LEU A 126 9.20 8.95 -0.40
C LEU A 126 9.95 8.07 -1.41
N THR A 127 11.09 8.53 -1.91
CA THR A 127 11.99 7.72 -2.76
C THR A 127 12.38 6.43 -2.06
N LYS A 128 12.79 6.51 -0.79
CA LYS A 128 13.13 5.34 0.03
C LYS A 128 11.91 4.44 0.26
N THR A 129 10.75 5.03 0.56
CA THR A 129 9.49 4.29 0.74
C THR A 129 9.13 3.50 -0.52
N VAL A 130 9.09 4.15 -1.68
CA VAL A 130 8.73 3.53 -2.96
C VAL A 130 9.73 2.44 -3.34
N ASN A 131 11.03 2.71 -3.23
CA ASN A 131 12.07 1.72 -3.53
C ASN A 131 12.03 0.52 -2.57
N GLY A 132 11.78 0.77 -1.28
CA GLY A 132 11.65 -0.30 -0.29
C GLY A 132 10.42 -1.17 -0.53
N CYS A 133 9.28 -0.54 -0.85
CA CYS A 133 8.03 -1.25 -1.16
C CYS A 133 8.13 -2.06 -2.47
N GLU A 134 8.83 -1.56 -3.48
CA GLU A 134 9.10 -2.30 -4.71
C GLU A 134 9.94 -3.55 -4.43
N LYS A 135 11.04 -3.41 -3.69
CA LYS A 135 11.89 -4.54 -3.30
C LYS A 135 11.15 -5.54 -2.41
N PHE A 136 10.32 -5.05 -1.49
CA PHE A 136 9.42 -5.89 -0.70
C PHE A 136 8.53 -6.72 -1.64
N LEU A 137 7.89 -6.06 -2.60
CA LEU A 137 7.00 -6.71 -3.56
C LEU A 137 7.74 -7.74 -4.43
N GLU A 138 8.97 -7.47 -4.87
CA GLU A 138 9.81 -8.41 -5.62
C GLU A 138 10.11 -9.71 -4.84
N ASN A 139 10.23 -9.62 -3.52
CA ASN A 139 10.46 -10.76 -2.65
C ASN A 139 9.18 -11.56 -2.35
N VAL A 140 8.01 -10.92 -2.44
CA VAL A 140 6.71 -11.54 -2.15
C VAL A 140 6.05 -12.14 -3.40
N LYS A 141 6.22 -11.49 -4.56
CA LYS A 141 5.52 -11.87 -5.78
C LYS A 141 6.09 -13.14 -6.44
N ILE A 142 5.25 -13.83 -7.21
CA ILE A 142 5.70 -14.83 -8.18
C ILE A 142 5.87 -14.13 -9.54
N PRO A 143 7.09 -14.15 -10.14
CA PRO A 143 7.30 -13.56 -11.46
C PRO A 143 6.29 -14.10 -12.49
N ASN A 144 5.79 -13.22 -13.36
CA ASN A 144 4.81 -13.51 -14.43
C ASN A 144 3.40 -13.95 -13.96
N GLN A 145 3.17 -14.14 -12.66
CA GLN A 145 1.84 -14.43 -12.11
C GLN A 145 1.26 -13.23 -11.38
N TYR A 146 2.10 -12.28 -10.98
CA TYR A 146 1.65 -11.08 -10.30
C TYR A 146 1.11 -10.05 -11.28
N GLU A 147 -0.18 -9.73 -11.15
CA GLU A 147 -0.80 -8.63 -11.86
C GLU A 147 -0.91 -7.41 -10.94
N SER A 148 -0.30 -6.29 -11.33
CA SER A 148 -0.48 -5.05 -10.57
C SER A 148 -1.94 -4.58 -10.64
N ALA A 149 -2.46 -4.04 -9.55
CA ALA A 149 -3.78 -3.42 -9.56
C ALA A 149 -3.86 -2.21 -10.51
N TYR A 150 -2.74 -1.52 -10.72
CA TYR A 150 -2.63 -0.32 -11.56
C TYR A 150 -2.07 -0.63 -12.94
N SER A 151 -2.89 -0.40 -13.96
CA SER A 151 -2.52 -0.57 -15.37
C SER A 151 -1.43 0.39 -15.80
N SER A 152 -0.71 0.06 -16.89
CA SER A 152 0.35 0.91 -17.46
C SER A 152 -0.09 2.33 -17.81
N GLU A 153 -1.40 2.59 -17.86
CA GLU A 153 -1.98 3.92 -18.09
C GLU A 153 -2.01 4.79 -16.83
N ALA A 154 -1.99 4.19 -15.64
CA ALA A 154 -1.95 4.89 -14.36
C ALA A 154 -0.55 5.48 -14.12
N THR A 155 -0.23 6.55 -14.83
CA THR A 155 1.02 7.31 -14.70
C THR A 155 0.74 8.64 -14.02
N TRP A 156 1.78 9.24 -13.44
CA TRP A 156 1.71 10.59 -12.88
C TRP A 156 1.19 11.59 -13.93
N GLU A 157 1.78 11.56 -15.13
CA GLU A 157 1.44 12.49 -16.21
C GLU A 157 -0.05 12.48 -16.57
N LYS A 158 -0.64 11.29 -16.69
CA LYS A 158 -2.05 11.12 -17.06
C LYS A 158 -3.01 11.36 -15.90
N SER A 159 -2.61 11.03 -14.68
CA SER A 159 -3.51 10.98 -13.53
C SER A 159 -3.47 12.26 -12.69
N CYS A 160 -2.29 12.85 -12.55
CA CYS A 160 -1.99 13.81 -11.48
C CYS A 160 -1.56 15.18 -12.01
N SER A 161 -1.01 15.31 -13.23
CA SER A 161 -0.43 16.58 -13.70
C SER A 161 -1.41 17.76 -13.72
N GLU A 162 -2.69 17.52 -14.00
CA GLU A 162 -3.70 18.58 -14.02
C GLU A 162 -4.13 19.01 -12.61
N LYS A 163 -4.27 18.04 -11.70
CA LYS A 163 -4.71 18.25 -10.31
C LYS A 163 -3.86 17.42 -9.33
N PRO A 164 -2.60 17.81 -9.08
CA PRO A 164 -1.68 17.05 -8.24
C PRO A 164 -2.20 16.80 -6.83
N GLU A 165 -3.06 17.69 -6.33
CA GLU A 165 -3.69 17.62 -5.00
C GLU A 165 -4.56 16.38 -4.84
N ASN A 166 -5.17 15.87 -5.91
CA ASN A 166 -5.96 14.64 -5.87
C ASN A 166 -5.08 13.41 -5.60
N CYS A 167 -3.91 13.35 -6.23
CA CYS A 167 -2.96 12.26 -5.98
C CYS A 167 -2.27 12.41 -4.63
N ALA A 168 -2.00 13.64 -4.18
CA ALA A 168 -1.56 13.91 -2.81
C ALA A 168 -2.60 13.43 -1.78
N ALA A 169 -3.88 13.72 -2.01
CA ALA A 169 -4.99 13.26 -1.18
C ALA A 169 -5.06 11.73 -1.12
N VAL A 170 -4.90 11.03 -2.26
CA VAL A 170 -4.82 9.56 -2.28
C VAL A 170 -3.64 9.09 -1.44
N PHE A 171 -2.44 9.63 -1.66
CA PHE A 171 -1.24 9.18 -0.96
C PHE A 171 -1.32 9.39 0.56
N VAL A 172 -1.69 10.60 0.99
CA VAL A 172 -1.89 10.92 2.43
C VAL A 172 -3.03 10.07 3.00
N GLY A 173 -4.06 9.77 2.21
CA GLY A 173 -5.17 8.90 2.59
C GLY A 173 -4.79 7.42 2.75
N ILE A 174 -3.87 6.89 1.96
CA ILE A 174 -3.44 5.48 2.10
C ILE A 174 -2.28 5.28 3.07
N ALA A 175 -1.65 6.36 3.55
CA ALA A 175 -0.53 6.27 4.47
C ALA A 175 -0.81 5.40 5.73
N PRO A 176 -1.98 5.50 6.41
CA PRO A 176 -2.29 4.62 7.54
C PRO A 176 -2.42 3.14 7.14
N MET A 177 -3.02 2.84 5.99
CA MET A 177 -3.13 1.48 5.46
C MET A 177 -1.73 0.88 5.24
N LEU A 178 -0.85 1.64 4.59
CA LEU A 178 0.53 1.22 4.32
C LEU A 178 1.35 1.06 5.61
N TYR A 179 1.30 2.05 6.50
CA TYR A 179 2.02 2.01 7.77
C TYR A 179 1.58 0.80 8.62
N THR A 180 0.28 0.65 8.82
CA THR A 180 -0.25 -0.41 9.68
C THR A 180 -0.06 -1.79 9.07
N GLY A 181 -0.16 -1.95 7.76
CA GLY A 181 0.13 -3.22 7.08
C GLY A 181 1.59 -3.64 7.22
N LEU A 182 2.54 -2.74 6.94
CA LEU A 182 3.97 -3.03 7.09
C LEU A 182 4.34 -3.33 8.56
N MET A 183 3.85 -2.52 9.50
CA MET A 183 4.10 -2.74 10.92
C MET A 183 3.48 -4.04 11.42
N SER A 184 2.27 -4.39 10.96
CA SER A 184 1.64 -5.65 11.35
C SER A 184 2.45 -6.85 10.89
N LEU A 185 3.04 -6.82 9.69
CA LEU A 185 3.96 -7.86 9.22
C LEU A 185 5.24 -7.92 10.06
N LEU A 186 5.79 -6.77 10.46
CA LEU A 186 6.97 -6.72 11.31
C LEU A 186 6.71 -7.38 12.68
N TYR A 187 5.58 -7.05 13.32
CA TYR A 187 5.18 -7.67 14.58
C TYR A 187 4.86 -9.16 14.43
N ALA A 188 4.14 -9.54 13.37
CA ALA A 188 3.78 -10.93 13.10
C ALA A 188 5.00 -11.80 12.72
N THR A 189 6.20 -11.23 12.59
CA THR A 189 7.45 -11.96 12.34
C THR A 189 8.41 -11.91 13.53
N ASP A 190 7.92 -11.51 14.70
CA ASP A 190 8.69 -11.47 15.94
C ASP A 190 9.29 -12.85 16.30
N ALA A 191 10.54 -12.84 16.79
CA ALA A 191 11.29 -14.06 17.06
C ALA A 191 10.74 -14.83 18.26
N ASP A 192 10.29 -14.12 19.29
CA ASP A 192 9.88 -14.70 20.55
C ASP A 192 8.52 -15.37 20.38
N GLU A 193 7.61 -14.78 19.60
CA GLU A 193 6.31 -15.39 19.29
C GLU A 193 6.46 -16.72 18.53
N PHE A 194 7.36 -16.77 17.54
CA PHE A 194 7.67 -18.02 16.82
C PHE A 194 8.39 -19.06 17.68
N THR A 195 9.13 -18.65 18.69
CA THR A 195 9.82 -19.57 19.60
C THR A 195 8.84 -20.15 20.63
N LEU A 196 7.95 -19.33 21.17
CA LEU A 196 6.98 -19.73 22.20
C LEU A 196 5.79 -20.50 21.62
N SER A 197 5.30 -20.12 20.43
CA SER A 197 4.12 -20.74 19.82
C SER A 197 4.21 -20.80 18.29
N PRO A 198 5.07 -21.65 17.73
CA PRO A 198 5.37 -21.66 16.29
C PRO A 198 4.15 -21.93 15.41
N PHE A 199 3.25 -22.84 15.81
CA PHE A 199 2.04 -23.16 15.04
C PHE A 199 1.06 -21.98 15.01
N LYS A 200 0.86 -21.31 16.15
CA LYS A 200 -0.03 -20.15 16.24
C LYS A 200 0.56 -18.97 15.46
N ALA A 201 1.85 -18.69 15.62
CA ALA A 201 2.55 -17.62 14.93
C ALA A 201 2.51 -17.81 13.40
N LYS A 202 2.76 -19.04 12.91
CA LYS A 202 2.65 -19.36 11.48
C LYS A 202 1.23 -19.15 10.95
N LYS A 203 0.21 -19.58 11.71
CA LYS A 203 -1.19 -19.38 11.33
C LYS A 203 -1.52 -17.89 11.26
N ASN A 204 -1.20 -17.13 12.30
CA ASN A 204 -1.42 -15.69 12.37
C ASN A 204 -0.76 -14.95 11.21
N LEU A 205 0.49 -15.31 10.85
CA LEU A 205 1.18 -14.72 9.70
C LEU A 205 0.46 -15.02 8.37
N GLY A 206 -0.04 -16.25 8.20
CA GLY A 206 -0.82 -16.62 7.02
C GLY A 206 -2.14 -15.86 6.91
N ASP A 207 -2.88 -15.77 8.02
CA ASP A 207 -4.14 -15.02 8.11
C ASP A 207 -3.91 -13.53 7.80
N LEU A 208 -2.85 -12.94 8.34
CA LEU A 208 -2.45 -11.56 8.07
C LEU A 208 -2.10 -11.34 6.58
N LEU A 209 -1.28 -12.20 5.98
CA LEU A 209 -0.93 -12.08 4.55
C LEU A 209 -2.16 -12.15 3.64
N ASN A 210 -3.15 -12.97 4.00
CA ASN A 210 -4.43 -13.04 3.30
C ASN A 210 -5.22 -11.73 3.42
N ALA A 211 -5.30 -11.14 4.62
CA ALA A 211 -5.95 -9.84 4.85
C ALA A 211 -5.30 -8.71 4.04
N LEU A 212 -3.97 -8.74 3.92
CA LEU A 212 -3.21 -7.81 3.08
C LEU A 212 -3.30 -8.09 1.57
N ARG A 213 -4.09 -9.10 1.16
CA ARG A 213 -4.32 -9.55 -0.24
C ARG A 213 -3.09 -10.10 -0.95
N TYR A 214 -2.12 -10.64 -0.21
CA TYR A 214 -1.04 -11.44 -0.76
C TYR A 214 -1.44 -12.92 -0.82
N VAL A 215 -2.34 -13.23 -1.76
CA VAL A 215 -2.95 -14.55 -1.94
C VAL A 215 -2.44 -15.26 -3.21
N LYS A 216 -2.74 -16.56 -3.32
CA LYS A 216 -2.46 -17.36 -4.53
C LYS A 216 -3.37 -16.94 -5.70
N PRO A 217 -2.94 -17.11 -6.97
CA PRO A 217 -1.63 -17.65 -7.40
C PRO A 217 -0.51 -16.60 -7.46
N GLU A 218 -0.83 -15.33 -7.24
CA GLU A 218 0.01 -14.19 -7.63
C GLU A 218 1.22 -13.98 -6.69
N CYS A 219 1.12 -14.51 -5.46
CA CYS A 219 2.13 -14.38 -4.40
C CYS A 219 2.68 -15.73 -3.97
N ARG A 220 3.92 -15.74 -3.45
CA ARG A 220 4.60 -16.97 -3.01
C ARG A 220 3.77 -17.68 -1.96
N THR A 221 3.58 -18.98 -2.17
CA THR A 221 2.84 -19.82 -1.24
C THR A 221 3.66 -20.07 0.01
N ASP A 222 3.02 -20.09 1.17
CA ASP A 222 3.64 -20.54 2.42
C ASP A 222 4.88 -19.73 2.82
N MET A 223 4.87 -18.42 2.57
CA MET A 223 5.94 -17.52 2.99
C MET A 223 6.26 -17.74 4.46
N SER A 224 7.49 -18.16 4.72
CA SER A 224 7.98 -18.37 6.06
C SER A 224 8.24 -17.02 6.74
N ARG A 225 8.38 -17.06 8.06
CA ARG A 225 8.88 -15.90 8.82
C ARG A 225 10.13 -15.29 8.18
N SER A 226 11.10 -16.13 7.80
CA SER A 226 12.36 -15.67 7.20
C SER A 226 12.14 -14.99 5.85
N ASP A 227 11.21 -15.48 5.03
CA ASP A 227 10.88 -14.85 3.75
C ASP A 227 10.31 -13.44 3.95
N VAL A 228 9.37 -13.29 4.90
CA VAL A 228 8.74 -12.01 5.20
C VAL A 228 9.73 -11.04 5.85
N VAL A 229 10.56 -11.49 6.80
CA VAL A 229 11.62 -10.65 7.41
C VAL A 229 12.59 -10.16 6.34
N ASN A 230 13.02 -11.02 5.43
CA ASN A 230 13.92 -10.62 4.35
C ASN A 230 13.28 -9.60 3.41
N ALA A 231 11.98 -9.76 3.11
CA ALA A 231 11.23 -8.78 2.31
C ALA A 231 11.12 -7.43 3.04
N LEU A 232 10.83 -7.44 4.35
CA LEU A 232 10.71 -6.23 5.17
C LEU A 232 12.04 -5.52 5.41
N ASN A 233 13.17 -6.24 5.46
CA ASN A 233 14.50 -5.65 5.56
C ASN A 233 14.84 -4.70 4.39
N CYS A 234 14.11 -4.81 3.27
CA CYS A 234 14.24 -3.91 2.14
C CYS A 234 13.52 -2.56 2.35
N VAL A 235 12.62 -2.47 3.33
CA VAL A 235 11.89 -1.26 3.71
C VAL A 235 12.67 -0.57 4.82
N GLU A 236 13.37 0.51 4.46
CA GLU A 236 14.22 1.24 5.41
C GLU A 236 13.40 1.94 6.51
N HIS A 237 14.00 2.16 7.69
CA HIS A 237 13.37 2.90 8.79
C HIS A 237 12.74 4.25 8.38
N PRO A 238 13.38 5.08 7.53
CA PRO A 238 12.77 6.35 7.07
C PRO A 238 11.44 6.18 6.33
N ALA A 239 11.22 5.02 5.70
CA ALA A 239 9.96 4.73 5.02
C ALA A 239 8.80 4.56 6.02
N PHE A 240 9.03 3.80 7.09
CA PHE A 240 8.08 3.64 8.19
C PHE A 240 7.77 4.97 8.87
N GLU A 241 8.81 5.75 9.14
CA GLU A 241 8.75 7.07 9.77
C GLU A 241 7.88 8.03 8.94
N THR A 242 8.08 8.08 7.62
CA THR A 242 7.29 8.92 6.72
C THR A 242 5.83 8.51 6.65
N LEU A 243 5.56 7.20 6.47
CA LEU A 243 4.19 6.70 6.45
C LEU A 243 3.48 6.95 7.78
N HIS A 244 4.18 6.78 8.91
CA HIS A 244 3.64 7.08 10.23
C HIS A 244 3.22 8.55 10.36
N GLN A 245 4.10 9.47 9.94
CA GLN A 245 3.85 10.90 10.04
C GLN A 245 2.70 11.37 9.14
N LEU A 246 2.66 10.90 7.90
CA LEU A 246 1.53 11.17 7.01
C LEU A 246 0.22 10.59 7.58
N SER A 247 0.30 9.47 8.30
CA SER A 247 -0.86 8.93 9.02
C SER A 247 -1.32 9.82 10.18
N GLU A 248 -0.43 10.64 10.77
CA GLU A 248 -0.82 11.54 11.86
C GLU A 248 -1.65 12.74 11.36
N PHE A 249 -1.56 13.08 10.08
CA PHE A 249 -2.41 14.11 9.46
C PHE A 249 -3.90 13.83 9.69
N TRP A 250 -4.29 12.56 9.64
CA TRP A 250 -5.67 12.12 9.84
C TRP A 250 -6.25 12.46 11.21
N ILE A 251 -5.40 12.51 12.24
CA ILE A 251 -5.81 12.68 13.64
C ILE A 251 -6.46 14.06 13.84
N PHE A 252 -6.21 15.01 12.95
CA PHE A 252 -6.70 16.38 13.05
C PHE A 252 -7.82 16.71 12.07
N HIS A 253 -8.05 15.84 11.09
CA HIS A 253 -9.18 15.93 10.16
C HIS A 253 -10.19 14.81 10.45
N GLY A 254 -10.41 14.53 11.75
CA GLY A 254 -11.26 13.46 12.27
C GLY A 254 -12.65 13.42 11.63
N SER A 255 -13.27 12.24 11.61
CA SER A 255 -14.61 12.10 11.03
C SER A 255 -15.59 12.90 11.89
N ASN A 256 -16.11 14.00 11.39
CA ASN A 256 -17.38 14.53 11.87
C ASN A 256 -18.42 13.47 11.48
N ASN A 257 -18.55 12.44 12.32
CA ASN A 257 -19.75 11.62 12.34
C ASN A 257 -20.89 12.62 12.52
N ASP A 258 -21.75 12.77 11.51
CA ASP A 258 -23.16 13.19 11.62
C ASP A 258 -23.74 13.73 10.29
N GLY A 259 -23.00 13.81 9.16
CA GLY A 259 -23.60 14.39 7.93
C GLY A 259 -23.22 13.81 6.56
N ALA A 260 -22.23 12.93 6.44
CA ALA A 260 -21.70 12.58 5.11
C ALA A 260 -22.47 11.48 4.34
N VAL A 261 -23.40 10.77 5.00
CA VAL A 261 -24.09 9.62 4.38
C VAL A 261 -25.17 10.07 3.39
N GLU A 262 -25.76 11.25 3.56
CA GLU A 262 -26.85 11.72 2.68
C GLU A 262 -26.35 12.37 1.37
N GLY A 263 -25.10 12.85 1.33
CA GLY A 263 -24.57 13.56 0.15
C GLY A 263 -24.04 12.66 -0.98
N MET A 264 -23.66 11.42 -0.68
CA MET A 264 -23.03 10.52 -1.66
C MET A 264 -24.02 9.72 -2.50
N GLU A 265 -25.27 9.53 -2.05
CA GLU A 265 -26.33 8.93 -2.88
C GLU A 265 -26.86 9.91 -3.94
N ALA A 266 -26.90 11.22 -3.64
CA ALA A 266 -27.38 12.24 -4.57
C ALA A 266 -26.44 12.45 -5.79
N ALA A 267 -25.15 12.13 -5.67
CA ALA A 267 -24.19 12.24 -6.76
C ALA A 267 -24.26 11.07 -7.77
N LYS A 268 -24.98 9.98 -7.44
CA LYS A 268 -25.20 8.85 -8.37
C LYS A 268 -26.43 9.04 -9.26
N SER A 269 -27.31 10.00 -8.98
CA SER A 269 -28.57 10.20 -9.71
C SER A 269 -28.58 11.40 -10.67
N ALA A 270 -27.53 12.23 -10.69
CA ALA A 270 -27.47 13.39 -11.57
C ALA A 270 -26.48 13.17 -12.73
N GLY A 271 -26.93 12.48 -13.76
CA GLY A 271 -26.21 12.44 -15.04
C GLY A 271 -26.65 11.31 -15.96
N VAL A 272 -27.83 11.43 -16.58
CA VAL A 272 -28.09 11.18 -18.01
C VAL A 272 -29.45 11.83 -18.32
N GLU A 273 -29.45 13.08 -18.79
CA GLU A 273 -30.60 13.61 -19.55
C GLU A 273 -30.22 13.50 -21.03
N GLU A 274 -30.53 12.33 -21.59
CA GLU A 274 -30.35 12.06 -23.02
C GLU A 274 -31.55 12.66 -23.75
N VAL A 275 -31.30 13.78 -24.44
CA VAL A 275 -32.24 14.37 -25.40
C VAL A 275 -32.30 13.44 -26.61
N ILE A 276 -33.36 12.63 -26.69
CA ILE A 276 -33.69 11.84 -27.89
C ILE A 276 -34.76 12.60 -28.67
N GLU A 277 -34.40 13.13 -29.84
CA GLU A 277 -35.39 13.50 -30.86
C GLU A 277 -35.89 12.24 -31.60
N PRO A 278 -37.18 12.17 -31.99
CA PRO A 278 -37.76 10.99 -32.62
C PRO A 278 -37.55 11.03 -34.13
N VAL A 279 -36.96 9.97 -34.70
CA VAL A 279 -37.01 9.72 -36.15
C VAL A 279 -38.01 8.61 -36.45
N ASN A 280 -38.91 8.92 -37.37
CA ASN A 280 -40.09 8.18 -37.78
C ASN A 280 -39.83 6.77 -38.33
N ALA A 281 -40.85 5.94 -38.14
CA ALA A 281 -41.02 4.59 -38.68
C ALA A 281 -41.09 4.53 -40.21
N ALA A 282 -40.51 3.47 -40.79
CA ALA A 282 -41.00 2.80 -42.00
C ALA A 282 -40.45 1.36 -42.10
N GLU A 283 -41.35 0.41 -41.84
CA GLU A 283 -41.58 -0.96 -42.33
C GLU A 283 -40.47 -2.01 -42.64
N PRO A 284 -40.83 -3.32 -42.52
CA PRO A 284 -39.90 -4.46 -42.47
C PRO A 284 -39.95 -5.35 -43.72
N VAL A 285 -38.85 -6.03 -44.07
CA VAL A 285 -38.98 -7.29 -44.84
C VAL A 285 -37.83 -8.29 -44.67
N ASN A 286 -38.27 -9.53 -44.43
CA ASN A 286 -37.73 -10.82 -44.84
C ASN A 286 -36.52 -11.46 -44.12
N ALA A 287 -36.92 -12.39 -43.25
CA ALA A 287 -36.37 -13.72 -43.01
C ALA A 287 -35.46 -14.30 -44.09
N LEU A 288 -34.38 -14.98 -43.66
CA LEU A 288 -33.97 -16.29 -44.17
C LEU A 288 -32.99 -17.00 -43.21
N LYS A 289 -33.48 -18.13 -42.69
CA LYS A 289 -32.83 -19.42 -42.40
C LYS A 289 -31.56 -19.53 -41.55
N ALA A 290 -31.74 -20.32 -40.51
CA ALA A 290 -30.75 -21.01 -39.71
C ALA A 290 -29.95 -22.07 -40.50
N GLU A 291 -28.66 -22.16 -40.20
CA GLU A 291 -27.86 -23.39 -40.33
C GLU A 291 -27.21 -23.73 -38.98
N LYS A 292 -27.17 -25.04 -38.69
CA LYS A 292 -26.78 -25.66 -37.42
C LYS A 292 -25.24 -25.69 -37.27
N PRO A 293 -24.69 -25.56 -36.05
CA PRO A 293 -23.28 -25.82 -35.80
C PRO A 293 -22.99 -27.33 -35.68
N GLY A 294 -21.98 -27.79 -36.41
CA GLY A 294 -21.46 -29.15 -36.35
C GLY A 294 -20.74 -29.47 -35.03
N LYS A 295 -20.87 -30.72 -34.60
CA LYS A 295 -20.17 -31.34 -33.44
C LYS A 295 -18.64 -31.26 -33.59
N PRO A 296 -17.89 -31.11 -32.48
CA PRO A 296 -16.44 -31.31 -32.48
C PRO A 296 -16.09 -32.79 -32.33
N GLU A 297 -15.13 -33.25 -33.16
CA GLU A 297 -14.51 -34.57 -33.06
C GLU A 297 -13.58 -34.68 -31.85
N LYS A 298 -13.59 -35.88 -31.25
CA LYS A 298 -12.65 -36.33 -30.22
C LYS A 298 -11.38 -36.88 -30.88
N SER A 299 -10.30 -36.79 -30.10
CA SER A 299 -9.27 -37.81 -29.86
C SER A 299 -7.85 -37.48 -30.34
N GLY A 300 -6.88 -37.66 -29.42
CA GLY A 300 -5.45 -37.56 -29.70
C GLY A 300 -4.57 -37.76 -28.46
N LYS A 301 -4.42 -39.02 -28.04
CA LYS A 301 -3.35 -39.67 -27.23
C LYS A 301 -2.19 -38.78 -26.72
N SER A 302 -1.94 -38.73 -25.41
CA SER A 302 -1.02 -39.60 -24.65
C SER A 302 0.42 -39.69 -25.18
N GLY A 303 1.37 -39.07 -24.47
CA GLY A 303 2.81 -39.23 -24.65
C GLY A 303 3.52 -39.36 -23.30
N LYS A 304 4.22 -40.49 -23.13
CA LYS A 304 4.89 -41.02 -21.93
C LYS A 304 6.01 -40.14 -21.34
N SER A 305 6.05 -40.18 -20.01
CA SER A 305 7.20 -40.34 -19.10
C SER A 305 8.63 -40.42 -19.69
N GLY A 306 9.50 -39.53 -19.23
CA GLY A 306 10.96 -39.67 -19.25
C GLY A 306 11.54 -39.63 -17.83
N LYS A 307 12.31 -40.67 -17.48
CA LYS A 307 12.91 -40.94 -16.18
C LYS A 307 14.32 -40.32 -16.06
N SER A 308 14.63 -39.87 -14.84
CA SER A 308 15.90 -40.02 -14.10
C SER A 308 17.24 -39.50 -14.65
N GLY A 309 17.88 -38.68 -13.82
CA GLY A 309 19.34 -38.54 -13.69
C GLY A 309 19.65 -37.24 -12.94
N ARG A 310 20.58 -37.13 -12.00
CA ARG A 310 21.53 -38.03 -11.35
C ARG A 310 22.08 -37.18 -10.20
N SER A 311 22.24 -37.80 -9.04
CA SER A 311 22.81 -37.22 -7.84
C SER A 311 24.29 -36.87 -7.97
N GLY A 312 24.70 -35.78 -7.32
CA GLY A 312 26.08 -35.43 -7.03
C GLY A 312 26.14 -34.02 -6.45
N ARG A 313 26.90 -33.68 -5.43
CA ARG A 313 27.83 -34.41 -4.58
C ARG A 313 28.04 -33.50 -3.38
N LEU A 314 27.86 -34.02 -2.17
CA LEU A 314 28.14 -33.32 -0.90
C LEU A 314 29.63 -32.95 -0.83
N GLY A 315 29.91 -31.64 -0.76
CA GLY A 315 31.22 -31.06 -0.51
C GLY A 315 31.44 -30.84 0.98
N LYS A 316 32.61 -31.28 1.46
CA LYS A 316 33.00 -31.50 2.85
C LYS A 316 33.04 -30.24 3.73
N SER A 317 32.70 -30.47 4.99
CA SER A 317 33.00 -29.65 6.16
C SER A 317 34.51 -29.49 6.38
N GLY A 318 34.96 -28.25 6.50
CA GLY A 318 36.31 -27.86 6.91
C GLY A 318 36.37 -27.60 8.40
N LYS A 319 37.34 -28.24 9.05
CA LYS A 319 37.62 -28.28 10.49
C LYS A 319 38.12 -26.96 11.07
N SER A 320 37.70 -26.72 12.31
CA SER A 320 38.42 -26.16 13.47
C SER A 320 39.85 -25.61 13.27
N GLY A 321 40.02 -24.32 13.58
CA GLY A 321 41.30 -23.71 13.95
C GLY A 321 41.21 -23.13 15.37
N LYS A 322 42.13 -23.55 16.22
CA LYS A 322 42.19 -23.34 17.67
C LYS A 322 43.07 -22.13 18.00
N SER A 323 42.77 -21.50 19.15
CA SER A 323 43.68 -20.77 20.06
C SER A 323 44.39 -19.49 19.61
N GLY A 324 44.15 -18.42 20.37
CA GLY A 324 45.05 -17.28 20.55
C GLY A 324 44.70 -16.52 21.83
N LYS A 325 45.43 -16.80 22.92
CA LYS A 325 45.27 -16.21 24.25
C LYS A 325 46.09 -14.90 24.35
N SER A 326 45.48 -13.90 25.00
CA SER A 326 46.09 -12.90 25.91
C SER A 326 47.18 -11.94 25.39
N LYS A 327 46.97 -10.63 25.57
CA LYS A 327 47.76 -9.84 26.53
C LYS A 327 47.25 -8.39 26.74
N LYS A 328 47.08 -8.08 28.04
CA LYS A 328 47.52 -6.86 28.75
C LYS A 328 46.88 -5.51 28.38
N SER A 329 45.86 -5.16 29.17
CA SER A 329 45.58 -3.79 29.61
C SER A 329 46.70 -3.28 30.52
N GLY A 330 47.30 -2.15 30.17
CA GLY A 330 48.04 -1.28 31.10
C GLY A 330 47.18 -0.04 31.38
N LYS A 331 46.92 0.21 32.68
CA LYS A 331 46.47 1.51 33.21
C LYS A 331 47.70 2.36 33.50
N ALA A 332 47.61 3.65 33.24
CA ALA A 332 47.95 4.77 34.13
C ALA A 332 47.87 6.06 33.32
#